data_AF-A0A164A2C9-F1
#
_entry.id   AF-A0A164A2C9-F1
#
_cell.length_a   1.000
_cell.length_b   1.000
_cell.length_c   1.000
_cell.angle_alpha   90.00
_cell.angle_beta   90.00
_cell.angle_gamma   90.00
#
_symmetry.space_group_name_H-M   'P 1'
#
loop_
_entity.id
_entity.type
_entity.pdbx_description
1 polymer ?
#
loop_
_entity_poly.entity_id
_entity_poly.type
_entity_poly.pdbx_seq_one_letter_code
_entity_poly.pdbx_strand_id
1 'polypeptide(L)'
;MWHFVSNAPLTYTWLLVLAITTIIQNQLTGRQLHTVLLHRSTNIRHLGRDPLEVLFSSLLWIDGRNLEPYLLLFTLFLAPAEHWLGHLRWLTVGLTAHIGATYFSEGLLYFAIQMRDASERLVQARDIGVSYFLVGVMAVLTYHIAKPWRWGYLGVLFVIFGFPLITMDKTELDFTAIGHFTAILIGLAFYPMARERKQPAWNPARLKEIFRRRGSREAPV
;
A
#
# COMPACT_ATOMS: atom_id res chain seq x y z
N MET A 1 -8.22 19.54 -13.10
CA MET A 1 -7.24 18.45 -13.25
C MET A 1 -5.88 18.84 -12.67
N TRP A 2 -5.29 19.98 -13.06
CA TRP A 2 -4.02 20.50 -12.52
C TRP A 2 -3.98 20.69 -10.99
N HIS A 3 -5.07 21.16 -10.37
CA HIS A 3 -5.16 21.26 -8.90
C HIS A 3 -5.21 19.91 -8.17
N PHE A 4 -5.59 18.81 -8.82
CA PHE A 4 -5.63 17.49 -8.17
C PHE A 4 -4.24 16.86 -8.14
N VAL A 5 -3.45 17.07 -9.20
CA VAL A 5 -2.05 16.60 -9.29
C VAL A 5 -1.11 17.45 -8.44
N SER A 6 -1.29 18.78 -8.44
CA SER A 6 -0.40 19.70 -7.70
C SER A 6 -0.54 19.64 -6.17
N ASN A 7 -1.56 18.96 -5.65
CA ASN A 7 -1.86 18.91 -4.22
C ASN A 7 -1.48 17.58 -3.53
N ALA A 8 -0.91 16.62 -4.26
CA ALA A 8 -0.37 15.36 -3.72
C ALA A 8 1.06 15.08 -4.26
N PRO A 9 2.00 16.02 -4.04
CA PRO A 9 3.33 15.96 -4.62
C PRO A 9 4.10 14.71 -4.20
N LEU A 10 3.93 14.22 -2.96
CA LEU A 10 4.66 13.03 -2.51
C LEU A 10 4.18 11.77 -3.20
N THR A 11 2.86 11.59 -3.35
CA THR A 11 2.28 10.43 -4.04
C THR A 11 2.77 10.35 -5.47
N TYR A 12 2.71 11.45 -6.23
CA TYR A 12 3.13 11.45 -7.64
C TYR A 12 4.65 11.41 -7.81
N THR A 13 5.41 12.05 -6.91
CA THR A 13 6.88 11.91 -6.91
C THR A 13 7.27 10.46 -6.66
N TRP A 14 6.63 9.81 -5.69
CA TRP A 14 6.90 8.42 -5.39
C TRP A 14 6.52 7.50 -6.56
N LEU A 15 5.35 7.72 -7.17
CA LEU A 15 4.93 6.99 -8.35
C LEU A 15 5.88 7.19 -9.55
N LEU A 16 6.41 8.40 -9.73
CA LEU A 16 7.42 8.68 -10.75
C LEU A 16 8.72 7.91 -10.48
N VAL A 17 9.18 7.85 -9.22
CA VAL A 17 10.35 7.05 -8.87
C VAL A 17 10.09 5.57 -9.17
N LEU A 18 8.93 5.03 -8.78
CA LEU A 18 8.55 3.65 -9.10
C LEU A 18 8.49 3.39 -10.60
N ALA A 19 8.02 4.35 -11.40
CA ALA A 19 7.99 4.24 -12.85
C ALA A 19 9.41 4.20 -13.44
N ILE A 20 10.29 5.09 -12.98
CA ILE A 20 11.69 5.13 -13.41
C ILE A 20 12.39 3.82 -13.05
N THR A 21 12.26 3.36 -11.80
CA THR A 21 12.89 2.10 -11.38
C THR A 21 12.34 0.91 -12.16
N THR A 22 11.04 0.86 -12.43
CA THR A 22 10.41 -0.18 -13.27
C THR A 22 10.94 -0.16 -14.71
N ILE A 23 11.05 1.02 -15.33
CA ILE A 23 11.60 1.16 -16.69
C ILE A 23 13.05 0.68 -16.71
N ILE A 24 13.87 1.08 -15.74
CA ILE A 24 15.26 0.63 -15.63
C ILE A 24 15.33 -0.90 -15.50
N GLN A 25 14.46 -1.54 -14.70
CA GLN A 25 14.41 -3.01 -14.61
C GLN A 25 14.08 -3.68 -15.93
N ASN A 26 13.10 -3.15 -16.66
CA ASN A 26 12.63 -3.72 -17.92
C ASN A 26 13.63 -3.49 -19.07
N GLN A 27 14.48 -2.46 -18.97
CA GLN A 27 15.57 -2.21 -19.92
C GLN A 27 16.82 -3.06 -19.63
N LEU A 28 17.09 -3.38 -18.36
CA LEU A 28 18.27 -4.16 -17.94
C LEU A 28 18.14 -5.68 -18.14
N THR A 29 16.95 -6.17 -18.52
CA THR A 29 16.64 -7.61 -18.59
C THR A 29 17.21 -8.33 -19.82
N GLY A 30 17.94 -7.63 -20.71
CA GLY A 30 18.48 -8.21 -21.94
C GLY A 30 19.88 -8.84 -21.89
N ARG A 31 20.86 -8.31 -21.13
CA ARG A 31 22.29 -8.74 -21.29
C ARG A 31 23.20 -8.74 -20.04
N GLN A 32 22.75 -8.38 -18.84
CA GLN A 32 23.63 -8.23 -17.66
C GLN A 32 23.18 -9.04 -16.42
N LEU A 33 22.33 -10.06 -16.60
CA LEU A 33 21.65 -10.75 -15.50
C LEU A 33 22.58 -11.66 -14.66
N HIS A 34 23.70 -12.14 -15.20
CA HIS A 34 24.50 -13.16 -14.50
C HIS A 34 25.51 -12.61 -13.47
N THR A 35 25.96 -11.35 -13.60
CA THR A 35 26.98 -10.77 -12.71
C THR A 35 26.38 -10.08 -11.49
N VAL A 36 25.14 -9.55 -11.60
CA VAL A 36 24.47 -8.85 -10.49
C VAL A 36 23.78 -9.81 -9.52
N LEU A 37 23.36 -10.99 -9.97
CA LEU A 37 22.75 -12.02 -9.11
C LEU A 37 23.72 -12.57 -8.06
N LEU A 38 25.03 -12.61 -8.34
CA LEU A 38 26.04 -13.05 -7.37
C LEU A 38 26.30 -12.00 -6.27
N HIS A 39 26.12 -10.70 -6.55
CA HIS A 39 26.31 -9.62 -5.58
C HIS A 39 25.09 -9.31 -4.71
N ARG A 40 23.91 -9.86 -5.01
CA ARG A 40 22.64 -9.61 -4.28
C ARG A 40 22.17 -10.74 -3.37
N SER A 41 22.85 -11.88 -3.36
CA SER A 41 22.66 -12.97 -2.38
C SER A 41 22.94 -12.56 -0.93
N THR A 42 23.45 -11.35 -0.73
CA THR A 42 23.70 -10.66 0.53
C THR A 42 22.46 -10.07 1.18
N ASN A 43 21.28 -10.07 0.55
CA ASN A 43 20.10 -9.38 1.10
C ASN A 43 19.56 -10.03 2.39
N ILE A 44 19.62 -11.37 2.52
CA ILE A 44 19.21 -12.07 3.76
C ILE A 44 20.23 -11.84 4.89
N ARG A 45 21.53 -11.71 4.57
CA ARG A 45 22.58 -11.36 5.55
C ARG A 45 22.61 -9.86 5.92
N HIS A 46 21.97 -8.98 5.14
CA HIS A 46 21.90 -7.53 5.43
C HIS A 46 20.65 -7.09 6.18
N LEU A 47 19.61 -7.94 6.31
CA LEU A 47 18.46 -7.64 7.17
C LEU A 47 18.88 -7.39 8.63
N GLY A 48 19.98 -8.00 9.07
CA GLY A 48 20.53 -7.83 10.41
C GLY A 48 21.52 -6.68 10.57
N ARG A 49 21.96 -6.01 9.48
CA ARG A 49 23.02 -4.98 9.53
C ARG A 49 22.50 -3.57 9.26
N ASP A 50 21.59 -3.40 8.28
CA ASP A 50 21.01 -2.08 7.92
C ASP A 50 19.52 -2.20 7.55
N PRO A 51 18.63 -2.50 8.52
CA PRO A 51 17.22 -2.77 8.26
C PRO A 51 16.48 -1.57 7.64
N LEU A 52 16.91 -0.34 7.94
CA LEU A 52 16.29 0.86 7.39
C LEU A 52 16.53 0.99 5.89
N GLU A 53 17.74 0.70 5.40
CA GLU A 53 18.05 0.81 3.96
C GLU A 53 17.24 -0.20 3.14
N VAL A 54 17.07 -1.43 3.66
CA VAL A 54 16.24 -2.46 3.02
C VAL A 54 14.76 -2.05 3.01
N LEU A 55 14.25 -1.50 4.12
CA LEU A 55 12.87 -1.01 4.23
C LEU A 55 12.60 0.17 3.27
N PHE A 56 13.51 1.14 3.17
CA PHE A 56 13.38 2.24 2.23
C PHE A 56 13.54 1.76 0.78
N SER A 57 14.46 0.85 0.52
CA SER A 57 14.63 0.24 -0.80
C SER A 57 13.35 -0.49 -1.23
N SER A 58 12.69 -1.24 -0.34
CA SER A 58 11.41 -1.92 -0.66
C SER A 58 10.25 -0.97 -1.02
N LEU A 59 10.35 0.32 -0.66
CA LEU A 59 9.38 1.32 -1.11
C LEU A 59 9.71 1.85 -2.51
N LEU A 60 10.93 1.70 -3.01
CA LEU A 60 11.39 2.29 -4.27
C LEU A 60 11.39 1.31 -5.45
N TRP A 61 11.11 0.03 -5.19
CA TRP A 61 11.08 -1.02 -6.20
C TRP A 61 9.72 -1.73 -6.18
N ILE A 62 9.21 -2.05 -7.35
CA ILE A 62 8.06 -2.94 -7.57
C ILE A 62 8.45 -3.97 -8.62
N ASP A 63 7.73 -5.09 -8.65
CA ASP A 63 7.93 -6.12 -9.66
C ASP A 63 7.56 -5.50 -11.00
N GLY A 64 8.52 -5.45 -11.92
CA GLY A 64 8.47 -4.60 -13.11
C GLY A 64 7.37 -4.98 -14.13
N ARG A 65 6.47 -5.88 -13.76
CA ARG A 65 5.45 -6.50 -14.61
C ARG A 65 4.21 -5.63 -14.79
N ASN A 66 3.71 -4.94 -13.75
CA ASN A 66 2.42 -4.23 -13.84
C ASN A 66 2.38 -2.91 -13.04
N LEU A 67 2.70 -1.78 -13.68
CA LEU A 67 2.64 -0.45 -13.06
C LEU A 67 1.20 0.14 -13.04
N GLU A 68 0.35 -0.31 -13.96
CA GLU A 68 -1.05 0.12 -14.11
C GLU A 68 -1.90 0.04 -12.82
N PRO A 69 -1.90 -1.08 -12.06
CA PRO A 69 -2.66 -1.14 -10.81
C PRO A 69 -2.15 -0.15 -9.77
N TYR A 70 -0.84 0.07 -9.68
CA TYR A 70 -0.26 1.04 -8.75
C TYR A 70 -0.63 2.47 -9.14
N LEU A 71 -0.63 2.82 -10.43
CA LEU A 71 -1.12 4.10 -10.95
C LEU A 71 -2.56 4.38 -10.48
N LEU A 72 -3.45 3.39 -10.65
CA LEU A 72 -4.85 3.50 -10.28
C LEU A 72 -5.01 3.64 -8.76
N LEU A 73 -4.36 2.77 -7.98
CA LEU A 73 -4.47 2.76 -6.52
C LEU A 73 -3.85 3.99 -5.87
N PHE A 74 -2.71 4.46 -6.37
CA PHE A 74 -2.06 5.68 -5.89
C PHE A 74 -2.94 6.90 -6.15
N THR A 75 -3.52 6.98 -7.35
CA THR A 75 -4.38 8.10 -7.72
C THR A 75 -5.72 8.08 -6.98
N LEU A 76 -6.30 6.90 -6.77
CA LEU A 76 -7.63 6.74 -6.17
C LEU A 76 -7.61 6.81 -4.63
N PHE A 77 -6.53 6.35 -3.99
CA PHE A 77 -6.45 6.26 -2.54
C PHE A 77 -5.37 7.16 -1.93
N LEU A 78 -4.12 7.07 -2.41
CA LEU A 78 -3.01 7.81 -1.79
C LEU A 78 -3.09 9.30 -2.05
N ALA A 79 -3.43 9.75 -3.25
CA ALA A 79 -3.54 11.17 -3.56
C ALA A 79 -4.68 11.84 -2.74
N PRO A 80 -5.91 11.27 -2.65
CA PRO A 80 -6.92 11.79 -1.74
C PRO A 80 -6.53 11.71 -0.27
N ALA A 81 -5.82 10.65 0.14
CA ALA A 81 -5.35 10.51 1.50
C ALA A 81 -4.25 11.53 1.85
N GLU A 82 -3.32 11.82 0.95
CA GLU A 82 -2.28 12.84 1.14
C GLU A 82 -2.92 14.23 1.21
N HIS A 83 -3.85 14.52 0.30
CA HIS A 83 -4.64 15.75 0.36
C HIS A 83 -5.43 15.85 1.66
N TRP A 84 -5.94 14.71 2.14
CA TRP A 84 -6.75 14.67 3.34
C TRP A 84 -5.95 14.63 4.65
N LEU A 85 -4.78 14.03 4.73
CA LEU A 85 -4.00 13.93 5.98
C LEU A 85 -2.94 15.03 6.05
N GLY A 86 -2.55 15.57 4.90
CA GLY A 86 -1.32 16.33 4.75
C GLY A 86 -0.11 15.40 4.67
N HIS A 87 0.97 15.93 4.09
CA HIS A 87 2.19 15.18 3.74
C HIS A 87 2.78 14.40 4.91
N LEU A 88 3.01 15.06 6.05
CA LEU A 88 3.66 14.44 7.21
C LEU A 88 2.85 13.28 7.79
N ARG A 89 1.54 13.48 7.98
CA ARG A 89 0.65 12.48 8.58
C ARG A 89 0.46 11.29 7.67
N TRP A 90 0.27 11.53 6.38
CA TRP A 90 0.22 10.48 5.35
C TRP A 90 1.48 9.62 5.38
N LEU A 91 2.65 10.27 5.45
CA LEU A 91 3.94 9.60 5.48
C LEU A 91 4.15 8.84 6.79
N THR A 92 3.75 9.41 7.94
CA THR A 92 3.78 8.70 9.23
C THR A 92 2.92 7.45 9.22
N VAL A 93 1.66 7.54 8.76
CA VAL A 93 0.74 6.39 8.71
C VAL A 93 1.31 5.31 7.80
N GLY A 94 1.68 5.67 6.58
CA GLY A 94 2.16 4.69 5.60
C GLY A 94 3.50 4.07 5.99
N LEU A 95 4.46 4.85 6.49
CA LEU A 95 5.73 4.28 6.97
C LEU A 95 5.53 3.40 8.19
N THR A 96 4.68 3.79 9.14
CA THR A 96 4.41 2.95 10.33
C THR A 96 3.73 1.65 9.92
N ALA A 97 2.77 1.70 8.99
CA ALA A 97 2.12 0.52 8.45
C ALA A 97 3.13 -0.39 7.72
N HIS A 98 3.98 0.18 6.86
CA HIS A 98 5.04 -0.55 6.15
C HIS A 98 6.00 -1.24 7.11
N ILE A 99 6.61 -0.47 8.02
CA ILE A 99 7.63 -0.96 8.95
C ILE A 99 7.00 -1.98 9.90
N GLY A 100 5.85 -1.67 10.50
CA GLY A 100 5.17 -2.54 11.45
C GLY A 100 4.68 -3.84 10.82
N ALA A 101 4.09 -3.78 9.62
CA ALA A 101 3.68 -4.98 8.90
C ALA A 101 4.87 -5.85 8.52
N THR A 102 5.97 -5.25 8.06
CA THR A 102 7.19 -5.99 7.70
C THR A 102 7.79 -6.69 8.92
N TYR A 103 8.02 -5.99 10.03
CA TYR A 103 8.58 -6.62 11.23
C TYR A 103 7.66 -7.72 11.79
N PHE A 104 6.34 -7.52 11.73
CA PHE A 104 5.40 -8.52 12.23
C PHE A 104 5.34 -9.76 11.32
N SER A 105 5.28 -9.59 10.01
CA SER A 105 5.24 -10.71 9.05
C SER A 105 6.56 -11.48 9.05
N GLU A 106 7.70 -10.78 8.98
CA GLU A 106 9.03 -11.39 8.98
C GLU A 106 9.38 -12.01 10.34
N GLY A 107 9.00 -11.36 11.45
CA GLY A 107 9.20 -11.90 12.78
C GLY A 107 8.43 -13.21 13.00
N LEU A 108 7.20 -13.29 12.47
CA LEU A 108 6.40 -14.51 12.53
C LEU A 108 6.98 -15.61 11.63
N LEU A 109 7.50 -15.26 10.44
CA LEU A 109 8.22 -16.18 9.56
C LEU A 109 9.45 -16.75 10.26
N TYR A 110 10.29 -15.88 10.83
CA TYR A 110 11.48 -16.28 11.56
C TYR A 110 11.15 -17.25 12.71
N PHE A 111 10.10 -16.93 13.48
CA PHE A 111 9.63 -17.81 14.56
C PHE A 111 9.11 -19.16 14.04
N ALA A 112 8.37 -19.16 12.92
CA ALA A 112 7.84 -20.37 12.31
C ALA A 112 8.97 -21.28 11.77
N ILE A 113 10.01 -20.71 11.15
CA ILE A 113 11.22 -21.42 10.70
C ILE A 113 11.99 -22.04 11.87
N GLN A 114 12.09 -21.34 13.00
CA GLN A 114 12.77 -21.88 14.19
C GLN A 114 12.00 -23.05 14.83
N MET A 115 10.67 -23.06 14.74
CA MET A 115 9.84 -24.10 15.35
C MET A 115 9.57 -25.30 14.45
N ARG A 116 9.63 -25.12 13.14
CA ARG A 116 9.43 -26.17 12.14
C ARG A 116 10.51 -25.95 11.11
N ASP A 117 11.31 -26.98 10.82
CA ASP A 117 12.40 -27.02 9.83
C ASP A 117 11.85 -26.78 8.39
N ALA A 118 11.21 -25.63 8.21
CA ALA A 118 10.33 -25.28 7.11
C ALA A 118 11.16 -24.51 6.09
N SER A 119 11.01 -24.89 4.82
CA SER A 119 11.76 -24.32 3.70
C SER A 119 11.69 -22.80 3.71
N GLU A 120 12.84 -22.14 3.59
CA GLU A 120 12.98 -20.71 3.31
C GLU A 120 12.21 -20.36 2.03
N ARG A 121 10.90 -20.09 2.12
CA ARG A 121 10.19 -19.46 1.01
C ARG A 121 10.68 -18.02 0.97
N LEU A 122 11.53 -17.74 -0.02
CA LEU A 122 12.04 -16.42 -0.37
C LEU A 122 10.90 -15.40 -0.35
N VAL A 123 10.78 -14.66 0.76
CA VAL A 123 9.95 -13.47 0.80
C VAL A 123 10.64 -12.45 -0.10
N GLN A 124 10.03 -12.18 -1.25
CA GLN A 124 10.46 -11.08 -2.10
C GLN A 124 10.06 -9.78 -1.41
N ALA A 125 10.88 -9.36 -0.43
CA ALA A 125 10.71 -8.10 0.31
C ALA A 125 10.59 -6.87 -0.62
N ARG A 126 11.01 -7.02 -1.87
CA ARG A 126 11.00 -5.99 -2.91
C ARG A 126 9.61 -5.45 -3.22
N ASP A 127 8.58 -6.30 -3.29
CA ASP A 127 7.28 -5.90 -3.85
C ASP A 127 6.21 -5.66 -2.79
N ILE A 128 6.54 -6.05 -1.56
CA ILE A 128 5.63 -6.07 -0.43
C ILE A 128 5.59 -4.71 0.27
N GLY A 129 6.70 -3.96 0.31
CA GLY A 129 6.77 -2.71 1.06
C GLY A 129 5.80 -1.63 0.58
N VAL A 130 5.70 -1.45 -0.75
CA VAL A 130 4.73 -0.52 -1.38
C VAL A 130 3.29 -0.92 -1.02
N SER A 131 2.99 -2.21 -1.01
CA SER A 131 1.64 -2.72 -0.73
C SER A 131 1.21 -2.50 0.72
N TYR A 132 2.09 -2.69 1.70
CA TYR A 132 1.78 -2.44 3.12
C TYR A 132 1.52 -0.96 3.41
N PHE A 133 2.35 -0.08 2.84
CA PHE A 133 2.11 1.37 2.90
C PHE A 133 0.73 1.71 2.33
N LEU A 134 0.46 1.21 1.12
CA LEU A 134 -0.79 1.44 0.40
C LEU A 134 -2.00 1.03 1.25
N VAL A 135 -1.98 -0.20 1.78
CA VAL A 135 -3.07 -0.76 2.57
C VAL A 135 -3.26 -0.04 3.90
N GLY A 136 -2.19 0.35 4.58
CA GLY A 136 -2.30 1.15 5.81
C GLY A 136 -2.95 2.52 5.56
N VAL A 137 -2.59 3.18 4.45
CA VAL A 137 -3.22 4.46 4.06
C VAL A 137 -4.67 4.27 3.62
N MET A 138 -4.99 3.21 2.87
CA MET A 138 -6.38 2.86 2.54
C MET A 138 -7.21 2.64 3.81
N ALA A 139 -6.66 1.94 4.80
CA ALA A 139 -7.33 1.70 6.07
C ALA A 139 -7.64 3.00 6.83
N VAL A 140 -6.69 3.95 6.93
CA VAL A 140 -6.96 5.23 7.59
C VAL A 140 -7.94 6.10 6.80
N LEU A 141 -7.96 5.99 5.46
CA LEU A 141 -8.90 6.72 4.60
C LEU A 141 -10.36 6.34 4.87
N THR A 142 -10.62 5.17 5.46
CA THR A 142 -11.93 4.78 6.00
C THR A 142 -12.54 5.89 6.86
N TYR A 143 -11.73 6.61 7.64
CA TYR A 143 -12.19 7.70 8.51
C TYR A 143 -12.62 8.97 7.75
N HIS A 144 -12.21 9.14 6.50
CA HIS A 144 -12.62 10.24 5.64
C HIS A 144 -13.99 10.01 4.98
N ILE A 145 -14.48 8.77 4.93
CA ILE A 145 -15.73 8.38 4.27
C ILE A 145 -16.92 8.64 5.22
N ALA A 146 -17.98 9.26 4.70
CA ALA A 146 -19.20 9.52 5.47
C ALA A 146 -19.93 8.22 5.89
N LYS A 147 -20.59 8.24 7.06
CA LYS A 147 -21.50 7.15 7.46
C LYS A 147 -22.76 7.16 6.58
N PRO A 148 -23.32 6.00 6.20
CA PRO A 148 -22.92 4.63 6.56
C PRO A 148 -21.88 3.99 5.63
N TRP A 149 -21.55 4.62 4.49
CA TRP A 149 -20.66 4.09 3.44
C TRP A 149 -19.28 3.64 3.94
N ARG A 150 -18.80 4.28 5.00
CA ARG A 150 -17.59 3.90 5.72
C ARG A 150 -17.54 2.41 6.08
N TRP A 151 -18.65 1.84 6.54
CA TRP A 151 -18.69 0.43 6.95
C TRP A 151 -18.65 -0.52 5.74
N GLY A 152 -19.29 -0.14 4.64
CA GLY A 152 -19.19 -0.88 3.38
C GLY A 152 -17.76 -0.88 2.85
N TYR A 153 -17.09 0.27 2.84
CA TYR A 153 -15.69 0.37 2.45
C TYR A 153 -14.77 -0.49 3.33
N LEU A 154 -14.94 -0.41 4.66
CA LEU A 154 -14.16 -1.21 5.59
C LEU A 154 -14.41 -2.72 5.41
N GLY A 155 -15.66 -3.12 5.19
CA GLY A 155 -16.01 -4.51 4.90
C GLY A 155 -15.34 -5.01 3.62
N VAL A 156 -15.37 -4.24 2.53
CA VAL A 156 -14.67 -4.58 1.28
C VAL A 156 -13.15 -4.70 1.51
N LEU A 157 -12.55 -3.78 2.27
CA LEU A 157 -11.12 -3.81 2.58
C LEU A 157 -10.74 -5.10 3.33
N PHE A 158 -11.51 -5.46 4.37
CA PHE A 158 -11.29 -6.70 5.11
C PHE A 158 -11.57 -7.95 4.29
N VAL A 159 -12.54 -7.93 3.38
CA VAL A 159 -12.77 -9.08 2.49
C VAL A 159 -11.60 -9.26 1.53
N ILE A 160 -11.15 -8.19 0.86
CA ILE A 160 -10.06 -8.29 -0.13
C ILE A 160 -8.76 -8.77 0.52
N PHE A 161 -8.38 -8.19 1.66
CA PHE A 161 -7.09 -8.50 2.31
C PHE A 161 -7.18 -9.59 3.39
N GLY A 162 -8.38 -9.92 3.86
CA GLY A 162 -8.62 -11.00 4.81
C GLY A 162 -9.06 -12.32 4.17
N PHE A 163 -9.57 -12.31 2.94
CA PHE A 163 -9.91 -13.55 2.22
C PHE A 163 -8.69 -14.47 2.06
N PRO A 164 -7.50 -13.99 1.62
CA PRO A 164 -6.30 -14.84 1.57
C PRO A 164 -5.99 -15.51 2.91
N LEU A 165 -6.12 -14.78 4.03
CA LEU A 165 -5.91 -15.32 5.39
C LEU A 165 -6.84 -16.48 5.75
N ILE A 166 -8.08 -16.45 5.26
CA ILE A 166 -9.09 -17.47 5.56
C ILE A 166 -8.95 -18.68 4.64
N THR A 167 -8.53 -18.45 3.39
CA THR A 167 -8.33 -19.52 2.40
C THR A 167 -6.95 -20.16 2.45
N MET A 168 -6.04 -19.66 3.28
CA MET A 168 -4.74 -20.28 3.49
C MET A 168 -4.91 -21.65 4.15
N ASP A 169 -4.47 -22.70 3.44
CA ASP A 169 -4.31 -24.01 4.04
C ASP A 169 -3.22 -23.95 5.12
N LYS A 170 -3.43 -24.69 6.22
CA LYS A 170 -2.53 -24.74 7.39
C LYS A 170 -1.08 -25.17 7.05
N THR A 171 -0.84 -25.61 5.82
CA THR A 171 0.44 -26.09 5.29
C THR A 171 1.27 -25.01 4.61
N GLU A 172 0.70 -23.86 4.20
CA GLU A 172 1.44 -22.74 3.60
C GLU A 172 1.01 -21.41 4.23
N LEU A 173 1.74 -20.98 5.25
CA LEU A 173 1.58 -19.64 5.80
C LEU A 173 2.02 -18.59 4.76
N ASP A 174 1.06 -17.86 4.20
CA ASP A 174 1.28 -16.63 3.45
C ASP A 174 1.49 -15.45 4.42
N PHE A 175 2.76 -15.24 4.78
CA PHE A 175 3.19 -14.13 5.64
C PHE A 175 2.88 -12.76 5.03
N THR A 176 2.74 -12.66 3.71
CA THR A 176 2.35 -11.43 3.02
C THR A 176 0.88 -11.08 3.30
N ALA A 177 -0.01 -12.06 3.34
CA ALA A 177 -1.40 -11.83 3.76
C ALA A 177 -1.49 -11.35 5.22
N ILE A 178 -0.65 -11.88 6.10
CA ILE A 178 -0.54 -11.45 7.50
C ILE A 178 -0.06 -10.00 7.58
N GLY A 179 0.97 -9.64 6.81
CA GLY A 179 1.46 -8.26 6.77
C GLY A 179 0.41 -7.26 6.26
N HIS A 180 -0.35 -7.61 5.21
CA HIS A 180 -1.46 -6.77 4.74
C HIS A 180 -2.52 -6.54 5.81
N PHE A 181 -2.90 -7.58 6.54
CA PHE A 181 -3.87 -7.46 7.63
C PHE A 181 -3.33 -6.61 8.79
N THR A 182 -2.06 -6.80 9.16
CA THR A 182 -1.38 -5.95 10.15
C THR A 182 -1.35 -4.49 9.69
N ALA A 183 -1.07 -4.22 8.42
CA ALA A 183 -1.10 -2.88 7.85
C ALA A 183 -2.49 -2.24 7.97
N ILE A 184 -3.58 -3.00 7.77
CA ILE A 184 -4.96 -2.51 8.01
C ILE A 184 -5.13 -2.09 9.46
N LEU A 185 -4.75 -2.96 10.40
CA LEU A 185 -4.91 -2.68 11.83
C LEU A 185 -4.11 -1.45 12.27
N ILE A 186 -2.87 -1.32 11.80
CA ILE A 186 -2.02 -0.15 12.07
C ILE A 186 -2.69 1.11 11.50
N GLY A 187 -3.12 1.08 10.22
CA GLY A 187 -3.80 2.23 9.60
C GLY A 187 -5.07 2.65 10.35
N LEU A 188 -5.86 1.68 10.85
CA LEU A 188 -7.03 1.96 11.68
C LEU A 188 -6.65 2.53 13.05
N ALA A 189 -5.53 2.15 13.64
CA ALA A 189 -5.06 2.68 14.92
C ALA A 189 -4.74 4.19 14.87
N PHE A 190 -4.44 4.73 13.68
CA PHE A 190 -4.26 6.18 13.46
C PHE A 190 -5.56 7.00 13.46
N TYR A 191 -6.65 6.48 14.02
CA TYR A 191 -7.92 7.21 14.22
C TYR A 191 -7.78 8.59 14.88
N PRO A 192 -6.97 8.79 15.94
CA PRO A 192 -6.83 10.11 16.57
C PRO A 192 -6.33 11.17 15.58
N MET A 193 -5.32 10.79 14.78
CA MET A 193 -4.71 11.65 13.76
C MET A 193 -5.67 12.00 12.62
N ALA A 194 -6.58 11.08 12.29
CA ALA A 194 -7.68 11.31 11.35
C ALA A 194 -8.76 12.27 11.91
N ARG A 195 -9.10 12.14 13.18
CA ARG A 195 -10.18 12.91 13.84
C ARG A 195 -9.84 14.39 14.01
N GLU A 196 -8.57 14.71 14.17
CA GLU A 196 -8.09 16.10 14.32
C GLU A 196 -8.37 16.98 13.10
N ARG A 197 -8.66 16.40 11.93
CA ARG A 197 -8.93 17.18 10.72
C ARG A 197 -10.43 17.34 10.46
N LYS A 198 -10.92 18.56 10.66
CA LYS A 198 -12.32 18.97 10.40
C LYS A 198 -12.61 19.24 8.92
N GLN A 199 -12.04 18.47 7.99
CA GLN A 199 -12.45 18.58 6.59
C GLN A 199 -13.76 17.85 6.34
N PRO A 200 -14.63 18.34 5.43
CA PRO A 200 -15.89 17.68 5.12
C PRO A 200 -15.63 16.23 4.69
N ALA A 201 -16.33 15.28 5.32
CA ALA A 201 -16.24 13.88 4.94
C ALA A 201 -16.68 13.71 3.47
N TRP A 202 -15.99 12.83 2.75
CA TRP A 202 -16.38 12.50 1.38
C TRP A 202 -17.68 11.69 1.42
N ASN A 203 -18.74 12.24 0.80
CA ASN A 203 -20.06 11.63 0.75
C ASN A 203 -20.41 11.17 -0.68
N PRO A 204 -20.46 9.85 -0.95
CA PRO A 204 -20.84 9.30 -2.25
C PRO A 204 -22.23 9.72 -2.73
N ALA A 205 -23.16 10.02 -1.80
CA ALA A 205 -24.51 10.46 -2.16
C ALA A 205 -24.52 11.84 -2.85
N ARG A 206 -23.53 12.70 -2.56
CA ARG A 206 -23.41 14.03 -3.17
C ARG A 206 -23.06 13.95 -4.66
N LEU A 207 -22.33 12.91 -5.08
CA LEU A 207 -22.07 12.62 -6.50
C LEU A 207 -23.36 12.30 -7.24
N LYS A 208 -24.23 11.45 -6.68
CA LYS A 208 -25.53 11.15 -7.29
C LYS A 208 -26.39 12.40 -7.47
N GLU A 209 -26.35 13.33 -6.54
CA GLU A 209 -27.11 14.58 -6.64
C GLU A 209 -26.56 15.51 -7.75
N ILE A 210 -25.24 15.59 -7.91
CA ILE A 210 -24.59 16.34 -9.00
C ILE A 210 -24.94 15.73 -10.36
N PHE A 211 -24.87 14.41 -10.49
CA PHE A 211 -25.26 13.71 -11.71
C PHE A 211 -26.76 13.86 -12.02
N ARG A 212 -27.62 13.81 -10.99
CA ARG A 212 -29.07 14.05 -11.14
C ARG A 212 -29.35 15.48 -11.62
N ARG A 213 -28.71 16.49 -11.02
CA ARG A 213 -28.87 17.91 -11.44
C ARG A 213 -28.36 18.17 -12.86
N ARG A 214 -27.32 17.45 -13.30
CA ARG A 214 -26.80 17.55 -14.66
C ARG A 214 -27.76 16.92 -15.67
N GLY A 215 -28.31 15.73 -15.37
CA GLY A 215 -29.34 15.10 -16.20
C GLY A 215 -30.64 15.89 -16.30
N SER A 216 -31.04 16.63 -15.25
CA SER A 216 -32.24 17.49 -15.30
C SER A 216 -32.07 18.78 -16.12
N ARG A 217 -30.84 19.20 -16.42
CA ARG A 217 -30.56 20.40 -17.25
C ARG A 217 -30.50 20.11 -18.75
N GLU A 218 -30.46 18.84 -19.14
CA GLU A 218 -30.36 18.39 -20.53
C GLU A 218 -31.69 17.86 -21.10
N ALA A 219 -32.81 17.96 -20.34
CA ALA A 219 -34.13 17.67 -20.87
C ALA A 219 -34.63 18.86 -21.72
N PRO A 220 -34.80 18.70 -23.05
CA PRO A 220 -35.41 19.73 -23.86
C PRO A 220 -36.92 19.78 -23.59
N VAL A 221 -37.45 21.00 -23.48
CA VAL A 221 -38.90 21.30 -23.50
C VAL A 221 -39.41 21.18 -24.93
#